data_AF-A0A139QPM6-F1
#
_entry.id   AF-A0A139QPM6-F1
#
_cell.length_a   1.000
_cell.length_b   1.000
_cell.length_c   1.000
_cell.angle_alpha   90.00
_cell.angle_beta   90.00
_cell.angle_gamma   90.00
#
_symmetry.space_group_name_H-M   'P 1'
#
loop_
_entity.id
_entity.type
_entity.pdbx_description
1 polymer ?
#
loop_
_entity_poly.entity_id
_entity_poly.type
_entity_poly.pdbx_seq_one_letter_code
_entity_poly.pdbx_strand_id
1 'polypeptide(L)'
;MKPTILRSIYEERKGYQIVNFLLLTLLASIYLLSCFFILHKFFVAEEKLTPFDLYPFIFLLGGGLFHFFWETKSQYVYIYVLLLIPSAAQSLVDLSDWWKNKGKGKSTDQLEKNL
;
A
#
# COMPACT_ATOMS: atom_id res chain seq x y z
N MET A 1 -11.42 -20.13 -32.53
CA MET A 1 -11.54 -20.43 -31.09
C MET A 1 -11.69 -19.12 -30.33
N LYS A 2 -12.84 -18.84 -29.73
CA LYS A 2 -12.96 -17.71 -28.79
C LYS A 2 -12.17 -18.08 -27.54
N PRO A 3 -11.20 -17.29 -27.08
CA PRO A 3 -10.35 -17.67 -25.95
C PRO A 3 -11.22 -17.87 -24.70
N THR A 4 -11.30 -19.11 -24.23
CA THR A 4 -12.12 -19.55 -23.09
C THR A 4 -11.86 -18.73 -21.82
N ILE A 5 -10.64 -18.21 -21.69
CA ILE A 5 -10.20 -17.36 -20.58
C ILE A 5 -10.92 -16.02 -20.57
N LEU A 6 -10.98 -15.30 -21.72
CA LEU A 6 -11.68 -14.01 -21.79
C LEU A 6 -13.17 -14.16 -21.48
N ARG A 7 -13.78 -15.26 -21.96
CA ARG A 7 -15.18 -15.56 -21.68
C ARG A 7 -15.43 -15.83 -20.20
N SER A 8 -14.50 -16.51 -19.51
CA SER A 8 -14.62 -16.75 -18.08
C SER A 8 -14.49 -15.49 -17.21
N ILE A 9 -13.80 -14.46 -17.70
CA ILE A 9 -13.69 -13.16 -17.01
C ILE A 9 -14.97 -12.35 -17.23
N TYR A 10 -15.53 -12.39 -18.45
CA TYR A 10 -16.69 -11.59 -18.83
C TYR A 10 -18.03 -12.15 -18.31
N GLU A 11 -18.16 -13.48 -18.18
CA GLU A 11 -19.38 -14.14 -17.69
C GLU A 11 -19.42 -14.32 -16.16
N GLU A 12 -18.63 -13.55 -15.39
CA GLU A 12 -18.57 -13.62 -13.92
C GLU A 12 -18.31 -15.04 -13.34
N ARG A 13 -17.65 -15.91 -14.10
CA ARG A 13 -17.29 -17.28 -13.66
C ARG A 13 -16.01 -17.27 -12.82
N LYS A 14 -15.43 -18.44 -12.56
CA LYS A 14 -14.22 -18.62 -11.74
C LYS A 14 -13.07 -17.66 -12.08
N GLY A 15 -12.84 -17.38 -13.37
CA GLY A 15 -11.82 -16.43 -13.81
C GLY A 15 -12.03 -15.01 -13.29
N TYR A 16 -13.26 -14.51 -13.31
CA TYR A 16 -13.63 -13.22 -12.72
C TYR A 16 -13.33 -13.18 -11.22
N GLN A 17 -13.73 -14.21 -10.47
CA GLN A 17 -13.53 -14.25 -9.02
C GLN A 17 -12.05 -14.22 -8.63
N ILE A 18 -11.20 -14.97 -9.34
CA ILE A 18 -9.75 -15.00 -9.09
C ILE A 18 -9.13 -13.62 -9.36
N VAL A 19 -9.46 -13.02 -10.51
CA VAL A 19 -8.95 -11.69 -10.87
C VAL A 19 -9.42 -10.64 -9.87
N ASN A 20 -10.70 -10.67 -9.49
CA ASN A 20 -11.27 -9.76 -8.52
C ASN A 20 -10.59 -9.89 -7.14
N PHE A 21 -10.39 -11.13 -6.66
CA PHE A 21 -9.70 -11.38 -5.40
C PHE A 21 -8.26 -10.86 -5.41
N LEU A 22 -7.53 -11.09 -6.52
CA LEU A 22 -6.16 -10.61 -6.69
C LEU A 22 -6.09 -9.08 -6.72
N LEU A 23 -6.96 -8.42 -7.49
CA LEU A 23 -7.04 -6.96 -7.54
C LEU A 23 -7.42 -6.36 -6.19
N LEU A 24 -8.36 -6.97 -5.48
CA LEU A 24 -8.78 -6.53 -4.15
C LEU A 24 -7.62 -6.64 -3.14
N THR A 25 -6.87 -7.74 -3.19
CA THR A 25 -5.70 -7.96 -2.32
C THR A 25 -4.58 -6.97 -2.62
N LEU A 26 -4.33 -6.70 -3.90
CA LEU A 26 -3.36 -5.69 -4.32
C LEU A 26 -3.78 -4.29 -3.86
N LEU A 27 -5.05 -3.93 -4.05
CA LEU A 27 -5.62 -2.64 -3.64
C LEU A 27 -5.51 -2.44 -2.12
N ALA A 28 -5.89 -3.46 -1.34
CA ALA A 28 -5.77 -3.44 0.10
C ALA A 28 -4.31 -3.26 0.54
N SER A 29 -3.38 -3.94 -0.12
CA SER A 29 -1.95 -3.84 0.16
C SER A 29 -1.41 -2.43 -0.10
N ILE A 30 -1.79 -1.78 -1.21
CA ILE A 30 -1.43 -0.38 -1.51
C ILE A 30 -1.93 0.54 -0.40
N TYR A 31 -3.21 0.45 -0.02
CA TYR A 31 -3.76 1.31 1.02
C TYR A 31 -3.10 1.10 2.39
N LEU A 32 -2.85 -0.14 2.80
CA LEU A 32 -2.19 -0.46 4.07
C LEU A 32 -0.76 0.08 4.10
N LEU A 33 0.00 -0.11 3.02
CA LEU A 33 1.38 0.37 2.91
C LEU A 33 1.47 1.90 2.86
N SER A 34 0.56 2.57 2.16
CA SER A 34 0.49 4.03 2.16
C SER A 34 0.06 4.60 3.52
N CYS A 35 -0.85 3.93 4.22
CA CYS A 35 -1.23 4.28 5.58
C CYS A 35 -0.03 4.12 6.54
N PHE A 36 0.72 3.03 6.41
CA PHE A 36 1.95 2.83 7.17
C PHE A 36 2.99 3.94 6.90
N PHE A 37 3.18 4.33 5.64
CA PHE A 37 4.08 5.44 5.28
C PHE A 37 3.72 6.74 6.03
N ILE A 38 2.43 7.10 6.01
CA ILE A 38 1.88 8.26 6.72
C ILE A 38 2.15 8.18 8.22
N LEU A 39 1.83 7.05 8.84
CA LEU A 39 2.02 6.85 10.28
C LEU A 39 3.52 6.89 10.65
N HIS A 40 4.37 6.23 9.87
CA HIS A 40 5.81 6.21 10.11
C HIS A 40 6.41 7.63 10.02
N LYS A 41 6.05 8.40 9.00
CA LYS A 41 6.50 9.79 8.85
C LYS A 41 5.98 10.72 9.95
N PHE A 42 4.79 10.47 10.50
CA PHE A 42 4.21 11.32 11.54
C PHE A 42 4.70 10.98 12.96
N PHE A 43 4.87 9.69 13.26
CA PHE A 43 5.20 9.23 14.63
C PHE A 43 6.68 8.91 14.86
N VAL A 44 7.44 8.59 13.81
CA VAL A 44 8.82 8.06 13.95
C VAL A 44 9.85 9.00 13.32
N ALA A 45 9.59 9.45 12.09
CA ALA A 45 10.52 10.36 11.42
C ALA A 45 10.29 11.79 11.93
N GLU A 46 11.14 12.29 12.82
CA GLU A 46 11.20 13.72 13.18
C GLU A 46 11.75 14.59 12.01
N GLU A 47 11.46 14.20 10.77
CA GLU A 47 11.90 14.89 9.57
C GLU A 47 10.91 16.00 9.22
N LYS A 48 11.44 17.12 8.72
CA LYS A 48 10.59 18.16 8.14
C LYS A 48 9.85 17.59 6.93
N LEU A 49 8.52 17.55 7.01
CA LEU A 49 7.67 17.10 5.92
C LEU A 49 7.91 17.96 4.67
N THR A 50 8.30 17.32 3.57
CA THR A 50 8.35 17.98 2.27
C THR A 50 6.95 18.03 1.67
N PRO A 51 6.68 18.96 0.74
CA PRO A 51 5.39 19.00 0.04
C PRO A 51 5.02 17.67 -0.66
N PHE A 52 6.02 16.90 -1.09
CA PHE A 52 5.80 15.58 -1.68
C PHE A 52 5.40 14.53 -0.65
N ASP A 53 5.83 14.63 0.62
CA ASP A 53 5.38 13.70 1.66
C ASP A 53 3.89 13.84 1.99
N LEU A 54 3.28 14.99 1.63
CA LEU A 54 1.86 15.28 1.85
C LEU A 54 0.94 14.72 0.77
N TYR A 55 1.43 14.37 -0.43
CA TYR A 55 0.54 13.84 -1.47
C TYR A 55 -0.22 12.58 -1.01
N PRO A 56 0.39 11.54 -0.40
CA PRO A 56 -0.36 10.36 0.02
C PRO A 56 -1.40 10.69 1.09
N PHE A 57 -1.18 11.69 1.95
CA PHE A 57 -2.21 12.18 2.88
C PHE A 57 -3.43 12.72 2.13
N ILE A 58 -3.21 13.58 1.13
CA ILE A 58 -4.29 14.19 0.35
C ILE A 58 -5.06 13.12 -0.41
N PHE A 59 -4.40 12.13 -0.98
CA PHE A 59 -5.07 11.10 -1.77
C PHE A 59 -5.75 10.02 -0.92
N LEU A 60 -5.24 9.71 0.26
CA LEU A 60 -5.83 8.73 1.16
C LEU A 60 -7.00 9.32 1.95
N LEU A 61 -6.84 10.53 2.51
CA LEU A 61 -7.93 11.25 3.16
C LEU A 61 -8.92 11.81 2.15
N GLY A 62 -8.44 12.49 1.11
CA GLY A 62 -9.28 13.04 0.06
C GLY A 62 -10.04 11.95 -0.67
N GLY A 63 -9.37 10.89 -1.15
CA GLY A 63 -10.02 9.78 -1.84
C GLY A 63 -11.03 9.03 -0.97
N GLY A 64 -10.70 8.77 0.30
CA GLY A 64 -11.61 8.13 1.26
C GLY A 64 -12.83 9.00 1.56
N LEU A 65 -12.63 10.28 1.89
CA LEU A 65 -13.72 11.22 2.16
C LEU A 65 -14.59 11.43 0.92
N PHE A 66 -14.00 11.52 -0.28
CA PHE A 66 -14.78 11.64 -1.51
C PHE A 66 -15.66 10.41 -1.78
N HIS A 67 -15.22 9.23 -1.35
CA HIS A 67 -16.01 8.00 -1.44
C HIS A 67 -17.18 7.94 -0.46
N PHE A 68 -17.06 8.53 0.72
CA PHE A 68 -18.14 8.54 1.71
C PHE A 68 -19.19 9.63 1.45
N PHE A 69 -18.77 10.79 0.94
CA PHE A 69 -19.66 11.95 0.78
C PHE A 69 -20.21 12.15 -0.64
N TRP A 70 -19.67 11.44 -1.64
CA TRP A 70 -20.11 11.57 -3.03
C TRP A 70 -20.25 10.19 -3.67
N GLU A 71 -21.34 9.96 -4.42
CA GLU A 71 -21.46 8.80 -5.33
C GLU A 71 -20.43 8.94 -6.46
N THR A 72 -19.17 8.67 -6.13
CA THR A 72 -18.08 8.80 -7.08
C THR A 72 -18.18 7.65 -8.05
N LYS A 73 -18.40 7.97 -9.34
CA LYS A 73 -18.12 7.01 -10.41
C LYS A 73 -16.70 6.49 -10.19
N SER A 74 -16.56 5.15 -10.13
CA SER A 74 -15.31 4.43 -9.86
C SER A 74 -14.11 4.91 -10.72
N GLN A 75 -14.38 5.56 -11.85
CA GLN A 75 -13.40 6.20 -12.73
C GLN A 75 -12.47 7.23 -12.07
N TYR A 76 -12.76 7.77 -10.88
CA TYR A 76 -11.83 8.71 -10.23
C TYR A 76 -10.92 8.00 -9.21
N VAL A 77 -11.32 6.83 -8.75
CA VAL A 77 -10.63 6.06 -7.71
C VAL A 77 -9.31 5.51 -8.22
N TYR A 78 -9.30 5.02 -9.47
CA TYR A 78 -8.11 4.36 -10.00
C TYR A 78 -6.90 5.30 -10.04
N ILE A 79 -7.11 6.60 -10.35
CA ILE A 79 -6.04 7.59 -10.38
C ILE A 79 -5.45 7.77 -8.98
N TYR A 80 -6.30 7.85 -7.96
CA TYR A 80 -5.86 7.98 -6.57
C TYR A 80 -5.03 6.77 -6.12
N VAL A 81 -5.46 5.56 -6.47
CA VAL A 81 -4.73 4.32 -6.16
C VAL A 81 -3.38 4.29 -6.85
N LEU A 82 -3.31 4.67 -8.14
CA LEU A 82 -2.04 4.70 -8.88
C LEU A 82 -1.05 5.69 -8.27
N LEU A 83 -1.53 6.85 -7.83
CA LEU A 83 -0.68 7.85 -7.19
C LEU A 83 -0.15 7.38 -5.84
N LEU A 84 -0.80 6.46 -5.13
CA LEU A 84 -0.33 5.91 -3.86
C LEU A 84 0.80 4.87 -4.01
N ILE A 85 1.04 4.33 -5.21
CA ILE A 85 2.04 3.29 -5.46
C ILE A 85 3.46 3.68 -5.02
N PRO A 86 3.98 4.89 -5.32
CA PRO A 86 5.34 5.27 -4.90
C PRO A 86 5.49 5.31 -3.37
N SER A 87 4.49 5.82 -2.64
CA SER A 87 4.51 5.78 -1.17
C SER A 87 4.43 4.35 -0.62
N ALA A 88 3.64 3.49 -1.25
CA ALA A 88 3.57 2.08 -0.87
C ALA A 88 4.90 1.33 -1.13
N ALA A 89 5.61 1.68 -2.20
CA ALA A 89 6.94 1.15 -2.47
C ALA A 89 7.96 1.64 -1.43
N GLN A 90 7.91 2.93 -1.05
CA GLN A 90 8.81 3.48 -0.03
C GLN A 90 8.59 2.81 1.32
N SER A 91 7.35 2.58 1.75
CA SER A 91 7.10 1.87 3.01
C SER A 91 7.58 0.43 3.03
N LEU A 92 7.60 -0.27 1.88
CA LEU A 92 8.23 -1.58 1.80
C LEU A 92 9.74 -1.52 2.01
N VAL A 93 10.41 -0.48 1.51
CA VAL A 93 11.85 -0.25 1.75
C VAL A 93 12.08 0.01 3.23
N ASP A 94 11.34 0.95 3.83
CA ASP A 94 11.46 1.30 5.25
C ASP A 94 11.22 0.07 6.15
N LEU A 95 10.22 -0.75 5.82
CA LEU A 95 9.91 -1.98 6.54
C LEU A 95 11.02 -3.03 6.38
N SER A 96 11.60 -3.15 5.19
CA SER A 96 12.74 -4.04 4.94
C SER A 96 13.96 -3.64 5.77
N ASP A 97 14.25 -2.35 5.83
CA ASP A 97 15.40 -1.84 6.57
C ASP A 97 15.18 -1.93 8.08
N TRP A 98 13.96 -1.67 8.57
CA TRP A 98 13.58 -1.93 9.96
C TRP A 98 13.77 -3.41 10.33
N TRP A 99 13.34 -4.34 9.46
CA TRP A 99 13.51 -5.78 9.68
C TRP A 99 14.98 -6.17 9.77
N LYS A 100 15.82 -5.67 8.85
CA LYS A 100 17.28 -5.93 8.85
C LYS A 100 17.95 -5.41 10.12
N ASN A 101 17.62 -4.18 10.54
CA ASN A 101 18.23 -3.55 11.70
C ASN A 101 17.84 -4.26 13.01
N LYS A 102 16.60 -4.75 13.11
CA LYS A 102 16.15 -5.58 14.25
C LYS A 102 16.93 -6.90 14.35
N GLY A 103 17.35 -7.48 13.22
CA GLY A 103 18.20 -8.67 13.19
C GLY A 103 19.62 -8.42 13.70
N LYS A 104 20.20 -7.24 13.40
CA LYS A 104 21.54 -6.86 13.86
C LYS A 104 21.59 -6.58 15.36
N GLY A 105 20.64 -5.81 15.91
CA GLY A 105 20.61 -5.51 17.35
C GLY A 105 20.55 -6.76 18.22
N LYS A 106 19.79 -7.78 17.78
CA LYS A 106 19.69 -9.06 18.49
C LYS A 106 20.98 -9.89 18.44
N SER A 107 21.82 -9.72 17.43
CA SER A 107 23.12 -10.41 17.31
C SER A 107 24.19 -9.78 18.20
N THR A 108 24.21 -8.45 18.31
CA THR A 108 25.18 -7.72 19.14
C THR A 108 24.90 -7.94 20.63
N ASP A 109 23.63 -7.89 21.04
CA ASP A 109 23.21 -8.19 22.43
C ASP A 109 23.57 -9.60 22.88
N GLN A 110 23.57 -10.57 21.96
CA GLN A 110 24.00 -11.94 22.28
C GLN A 110 25.51 -12.08 22.38
N LEU A 111 26.29 -11.29 21.64
CA LEU A 111 27.75 -11.29 21.76
C LEU A 111 28.19 -10.65 23.08
N GLU A 112 27.57 -9.54 23.50
CA GLU A 112 27.89 -8.89 24.78
C GLU A 112 27.49 -9.73 26.00
N LYS A 113 26.44 -10.55 25.91
CA LYS A 113 26.04 -11.47 27.01
C LYS A 113 26.94 -12.69 27.19
N ASN A 114 27.80 -13.01 26.22
CA ASN A 114 28.70 -14.15 26.26
C ASN A 114 30.17 -13.76 26.53
N LEU A 115 30.41 -12.48 26.85
CA LEU A 115 31.69 -11.90 27.26
C LEU A 115 31.65 -11.61 28.78
#